data_AF-A0A950LJ61-F1
#
_entry.id   AF-A0A950LJ61-F1
#
_cell.length_a   1.000
_cell.length_b   1.000
_cell.length_c   1.000
_cell.angle_alpha   90.00
_cell.angle_beta   90.00
_cell.angle_gamma   90.00
#
_symmetry.space_group_name_H-M   'P 1'
#
loop_
_entity.id
_entity.type
_entity.pdbx_description
1 polymer ?
#
loop_
_entity_poly.entity_id
_entity_poly.type
_entity_poly.pdbx_seq_one_letter_code
_entity_poly.pdbx_strand_id
1 'polypeptide(L)'
;MLAWIDLEMTGLDPARHTIVEIACLVTDDDLTILDEGPDLVVHTSAEQRAGMDEYVRAMHTRSGLVADMDASSLTLAEAGVQTLAFLRKHIHEPRTVPLAGNSIGTDRRFLAAQLPEI
;
A
#
# COMPACT_ATOMS: atom_id res chain seq x y z
N MET A 1 -17.22 -8.28 -7.81
CA MET A 1 -15.78 -7.98 -7.96
C MET A 1 -15.30 -7.19 -6.75
N LEU A 2 -14.08 -7.48 -6.28
CA LEU A 2 -13.45 -6.81 -5.14
C LEU A 2 -12.07 -6.29 -5.53
N ALA A 3 -11.71 -5.10 -5.04
CA ALA A 3 -10.36 -4.57 -5.16
C ALA A 3 -9.64 -4.74 -3.83
N TRP A 4 -8.60 -5.56 -3.81
CA TRP A 4 -7.84 -5.86 -2.61
C TRP A 4 -6.61 -4.97 -2.55
N ILE A 5 -6.36 -4.36 -1.39
CA ILE A 5 -5.15 -3.61 -1.09
C ILE A 5 -4.63 -4.06 0.27
N ASP A 6 -3.30 -4.16 0.36
CA ASP A 6 -2.55 -4.29 1.59
C ASP A 6 -1.42 -3.26 1.59
N LEU A 7 -1.25 -2.56 2.72
CA LEU A 7 -0.21 -1.56 2.90
C LEU A 7 0.73 -1.98 4.03
N GLU A 8 2.03 -1.80 3.80
CA GLU A 8 2.99 -1.73 4.90
C GLU A 8 3.32 -0.27 5.20
N MET A 9 3.48 0.03 6.50
CA MET A 9 3.74 1.39 6.98
C MET A 9 4.88 1.43 7.99
N THR A 10 5.44 2.61 8.21
CA THR A 10 6.39 2.84 9.31
C THR A 10 5.75 2.85 10.71
N GLY A 11 4.42 2.73 10.80
CA GLY A 11 3.65 2.68 12.04
C GLY A 11 2.15 2.88 11.78
N LEU A 12 1.34 3.11 12.82
CA LEU A 12 -0.13 3.06 12.73
C LEU A 12 -0.85 4.42 12.71
N ASP A 13 -0.11 5.53 12.83
CA ASP A 13 -0.65 6.88 12.80
C ASP A 13 -0.36 7.57 11.44
N PRO A 14 -1.36 7.79 10.58
CA PRO A 14 -1.18 8.41 9.26
C PRO A 14 -0.67 9.85 9.28
N ALA A 15 -0.79 10.56 10.42
CA ALA A 15 -0.25 11.91 10.57
C ALA A 15 1.26 11.93 10.83
N ARG A 16 1.84 10.78 11.20
CA ARG A 16 3.24 10.65 11.62
C ARG A 16 4.04 9.66 10.79
N HIS A 17 3.39 8.61 10.30
CA HIS A 17 4.02 7.50 9.61
C HIS A 17 3.71 7.57 8.11
N THR A 18 4.48 6.84 7.31
CA THR A 18 4.33 6.80 5.85
C THR A 18 4.07 5.39 5.39
N ILE A 19 3.37 5.26 4.26
CA ILE A 19 3.29 4.03 3.49
C ILE A 19 4.68 3.70 2.94
N VAL A 20 5.08 2.42 3.03
CA VAL A 20 6.38 1.91 2.55
C VAL A 20 6.24 0.76 1.55
N GLU A 21 5.07 0.13 1.46
CA GLU A 21 4.76 -0.88 0.45
C GLU A 21 3.27 -0.82 0.10
N ILE A 22 2.94 -1.12 -1.16
CA ILE A 22 1.56 -1.23 -1.65
C ILE A 22 1.45 -2.48 -2.50
N ALA A 23 0.60 -3.43 -2.08
CA ALA A 23 0.23 -4.59 -2.87
C ALA A 23 -1.26 -4.53 -3.24
N CYS A 24 -1.58 -4.88 -4.49
CA CYS A 24 -2.97 -4.90 -4.97
C CYS A 24 -3.30 -6.20 -5.70
N LEU A 25 -4.57 -6.59 -5.69
CA LEU A 25 -5.12 -7.59 -6.61
C LEU A 25 -6.62 -7.36 -6.82
N VAL A 26 -7.19 -7.95 -7.86
CA VAL A 26 -8.64 -7.90 -8.14
C VAL A 26 -9.20 -9.31 -8.20
N THR A 27 -10.35 -9.54 -7.58
CA THR A 27 -11.08 -10.81 -7.64
C THR A 27 -12.51 -10.62 -8.15
N ASP A 28 -13.11 -11.70 -8.66
CA ASP A 28 -14.57 -11.76 -8.82
C ASP A 28 -15.28 -11.95 -7.46
N ASP A 29 -16.60 -12.16 -7.50
CA ASP A 29 -17.43 -12.34 -6.30
C ASP A 29 -17.25 -13.70 -5.61
N ASP A 30 -16.70 -14.69 -6.32
CA ASP A 30 -16.37 -16.01 -5.79
C ASP A 30 -14.90 -16.09 -5.30
N LEU A 31 -14.23 -14.93 -5.21
CA LEU A 31 -12.83 -14.78 -4.79
C LEU A 31 -11.81 -15.40 -5.77
N THR A 32 -12.21 -15.61 -7.03
CA THR A 32 -11.27 -16.00 -8.08
C THR A 32 -10.45 -14.79 -8.50
N ILE A 33 -9.12 -14.93 -8.51
CA ILE A 33 -8.20 -13.86 -8.93
C ILE A 33 -8.39 -13.57 -10.42
N LEU A 34 -8.64 -12.29 -10.73
CA LEU A 34 -8.79 -11.78 -12.10
C LEU A 34 -7.49 -11.13 -12.61
N ASP A 35 -6.77 -10.44 -11.72
CA ASP A 35 -5.50 -9.78 -12.02
C ASP A 35 -4.73 -9.53 -10.71
N GLU A 36 -3.41 -9.57 -10.79
CA GLU A 36 -2.51 -9.39 -9.64
C GLU A 36 -1.57 -8.21 -9.84
N GLY A 37 -1.24 -7.55 -8.74
CA GLY A 37 -0.29 -6.47 -8.68
C GLY A 37 -0.95 -5.09 -8.76
N PRO A 38 -0.15 -4.02 -8.73
CA PRO A 38 1.29 -4.07 -8.55
C PRO A 38 1.65 -4.40 -7.09
N ASP A 39 2.89 -4.87 -6.90
CA ASP A 39 3.56 -5.01 -5.61
C ASP A 39 4.73 -4.04 -5.58
N LEU A 40 4.61 -2.97 -4.79
CA LEU A 40 5.40 -1.75 -4.92
C LEU A 40 6.03 -1.35 -3.59
N VAL A 41 7.33 -1.57 -3.45
CA VAL A 41 8.11 -1.03 -2.34
C VAL A 41 8.49 0.43 -2.62
N VAL A 42 8.22 1.30 -1.65
CA VAL A 42 8.44 2.74 -1.73
C VAL A 42 9.75 3.12 -1.06
N HIS A 43 10.55 3.93 -1.75
CA HIS A 43 11.74 4.54 -1.18
C HIS A 43 11.37 5.38 0.05
N THR A 44 12.05 5.09 1.17
CA THR A 44 11.79 5.77 2.45
C THR A 44 13.07 6.42 2.96
N SER A 45 13.02 7.71 3.32
CA SER A 45 14.18 8.43 3.83
C SER A 45 14.59 7.99 5.24
N ALA A 46 15.82 8.33 5.66
CA ALA A 46 16.29 8.03 7.02
C ALA A 46 15.40 8.66 8.10
N GLU A 47 14.89 9.88 7.86
CA GLU A 47 14.00 10.62 8.75
C GLU A 47 12.64 9.92 8.87
N GLN A 48 12.05 9.48 7.75
CA GLN A 48 10.79 8.73 7.77
C GLN A 48 10.94 7.40 8.52
N ARG A 49 12.10 6.73 8.36
CA ARG A 49 12.41 5.50 9.10
C ARG A 49 12.67 5.73 10.58
N ALA A 50 13.15 6.91 10.98
CA ALA A 50 13.37 7.23 12.39
C ALA A 50 12.06 7.24 13.20
N GLY A 51 10.91 7.37 12.53
CA GLY A 51 9.58 7.26 13.13
C GLY A 51 9.15 5.84 13.50
N MET A 52 9.80 4.80 12.97
CA MET A 52 9.50 3.40 13.34
C MET A 52 9.92 3.12 14.77
N ASP A 53 9.02 2.54 15.55
CA ASP A 53 9.39 1.94 16.83
C ASP A 53 10.26 0.68 16.64
N GLU A 54 10.80 0.17 17.74
CA GLU A 54 11.68 -1.00 17.72
C GLU A 54 10.99 -2.25 17.15
N TYR A 55 9.70 -2.42 17.45
CA TYR A 55 8.94 -3.57 16.99
C TYR A 55 8.74 -3.54 15.48
N VAL A 56 8.25 -2.42 14.93
CA VAL A 56 8.03 -2.24 13.49
C VAL A 56 9.35 -2.36 12.73
N ARG A 57 10.42 -1.75 13.24
CA ARG A 57 11.75 -1.86 12.63
C ARG A 57 12.22 -3.31 12.60
N ALA A 58 12.12 -4.05 13.71
CA ALA A 58 12.56 -5.44 13.78
C ALA A 58 11.73 -6.36 12.87
N MET A 59 10.43 -6.08 12.75
CA MET A 59 9.53 -6.78 11.84
C MET A 59 9.93 -6.57 10.37
N HIS A 60 10.05 -5.32 9.93
CA HIS A 60 10.42 -4.99 8.54
C HIS A 60 11.85 -5.37 8.18
N THR A 61 12.76 -5.40 9.17
CA THR A 61 14.12 -5.92 8.96
C THR A 61 14.09 -7.43 8.73
N ARG A 62 13.26 -8.17 9.47
CA ARG A 62 13.15 -9.63 9.36
C ARG A 62 12.46 -10.06 8.07
N SER A 63 11.46 -9.31 7.58
CA SER A 63 10.81 -9.59 6.30
C SER A 63 11.72 -9.32 5.10
N GLY A 64 12.73 -8.45 5.26
CA GLY A 64 13.56 -7.97 4.16
C GLY A 64 13.15 -6.59 3.64
N LEU A 65 11.96 -6.11 4.02
CA LEU A 65 11.38 -4.86 3.53
C LEU A 65 12.28 -3.63 3.78
N VAL A 66 13.04 -3.60 4.87
CA VAL A 66 14.02 -2.51 5.09
C VAL A 66 15.08 -2.45 3.99
N ALA A 67 15.57 -3.61 3.53
CA ALA A 67 16.53 -3.68 2.44
C ALA A 67 15.90 -3.30 1.10
N ASP A 68 14.65 -3.71 0.87
CA ASP A 68 13.91 -3.37 -0.35
C ASP A 68 13.59 -1.87 -0.42
N MET A 69 13.23 -1.25 0.71
CA MET A 69 13.06 0.19 0.84
C MET A 69 14.35 0.98 0.53
N ASP A 70 15.50 0.45 0.92
CA ASP A 70 16.82 1.05 0.62
C ASP A 70 17.20 0.90 -0.86
N ALA A 71 16.81 -0.21 -1.49
CA ALA A 71 17.03 -0.47 -2.91
C ALA A 71 16.03 0.26 -3.82
N SER A 72 14.84 0.56 -3.33
CA SER A 72 13.78 1.21 -4.09
C SER A 72 14.15 2.66 -4.42
N SER A 73 13.84 3.07 -5.65
CA SER A 73 13.84 4.47 -6.09
C SER A 73 12.43 5.03 -6.29
N LEU A 74 11.38 4.23 -6.00
CA LEU A 74 10.00 4.59 -6.27
C LEU A 74 9.49 5.54 -5.19
N THR A 75 8.99 6.71 -5.57
CA THR A 75 8.34 7.62 -4.63
C THR A 75 6.91 7.17 -4.33
N LEU A 76 6.38 7.58 -3.17
CA LEU A 76 4.98 7.25 -2.81
C LEU A 76 3.98 7.76 -3.85
N ALA A 77 4.22 8.92 -4.44
CA ALA A 77 3.36 9.48 -5.48
C ALA A 77 3.37 8.62 -6.76
N GLU A 78 4.54 8.15 -7.19
CA GLU A 78 4.65 7.24 -8.33
C GLU A 78 4.00 5.88 -8.06
N ALA A 79 4.16 5.36 -6.84
CA ALA A 79 3.48 4.14 -6.42
C ALA A 79 1.95 4.31 -6.49
N GLY A 80 1.43 5.42 -5.98
CA GLY A 80 0.01 5.74 -6.05
C GLY A 80 -0.52 5.84 -7.49
N VAL A 81 0.24 6.46 -8.41
CA VAL A 81 -0.12 6.51 -9.83
C VAL A 81 -0.19 5.11 -10.44
N GLN A 82 0.78 4.23 -10.13
CA GLN A 82 0.80 2.86 -10.65
C GLN A 82 -0.36 2.01 -10.09
N THR A 83 -0.62 2.11 -8.79
CA THR A 83 -1.76 1.45 -8.14
C THR A 83 -3.09 1.91 -8.75
N LEU A 84 -3.31 3.22 -8.87
CA LEU A 84 -4.53 3.76 -9.46
C LEU A 84 -4.69 3.34 -10.93
N ALA A 85 -3.59 3.32 -11.69
CA ALA A 85 -3.60 2.86 -13.07
C ALA A 85 -3.98 1.38 -13.19
N PHE A 86 -3.50 0.53 -12.28
CA PHE A 86 -3.91 -0.87 -12.20
C PHE A 86 -5.40 -1.01 -11.89
N LEU A 87 -5.89 -0.36 -10.85
CA LEU A 87 -7.30 -0.42 -10.45
C LEU A 87 -8.24 0.04 -11.58
N ARG A 88 -7.86 1.10 -12.31
CA ARG A 88 -8.65 1.64 -13.44
C ARG A 88 -8.75 0.72 -14.64
N LYS A 89 -7.91 -0.32 -14.76
CA LYS A 89 -8.08 -1.36 -15.80
C LYS A 89 -9.38 -2.13 -15.59
N HIS A 90 -9.81 -2.28 -14.34
CA HIS A 90 -10.96 -3.09 -13.93
C HIS A 90 -12.13 -2.25 -13.41
N ILE A 91 -11.87 -1.07 -12.83
CA ILE A 91 -12.85 -0.18 -12.22
C ILE A 91 -13.03 1.06 -13.10
N HIS A 92 -14.07 1.07 -13.94
CA HIS A 92 -14.33 2.17 -14.86
C HIS A 92 -15.08 3.35 -14.22
N GLU A 93 -15.91 3.07 -13.21
CA GLU A 93 -16.70 4.08 -12.50
C GLU A 93 -16.20 4.24 -11.06
N PRO A 94 -15.83 5.46 -10.63
CA PRO A 94 -15.36 5.69 -9.25
C PRO A 94 -16.39 5.26 -8.20
N ARG A 95 -15.91 4.69 -7.09
CA ARG A 95 -16.72 4.35 -5.90
C ARG A 95 -17.80 3.28 -6.13
N THR A 96 -17.66 2.46 -7.16
CA THR A 96 -18.59 1.36 -7.46
C THR A 96 -18.13 0.01 -6.91
N VAL A 97 -16.83 -0.14 -6.64
CA VAL A 97 -16.21 -1.39 -6.18
C VAL A 97 -15.65 -1.17 -4.77
N PRO A 98 -15.94 -2.07 -3.82
CA PRO A 98 -15.43 -1.96 -2.46
C PRO A 98 -13.93 -2.28 -2.41
N LEU A 99 -13.23 -1.56 -1.53
CA LEU A 99 -11.87 -1.92 -1.14
C LEU A 99 -11.93 -3.04 -0.08
N ALA A 100 -11.19 -4.11 -0.31
CA ALA A 100 -11.15 -5.32 0.50
C ALA A 100 -9.74 -5.54 1.09
N GLY A 101 -9.69 -6.19 2.24
CA GLY A 101 -8.47 -6.55 2.96
C GLY A 101 -8.76 -6.86 4.42
N ASN A 102 -7.83 -7.52 5.09
CA ASN A 102 -7.98 -7.80 6.51
C ASN A 102 -7.69 -6.52 7.31
N SER A 103 -8.61 -6.11 8.18
CA SER A 103 -8.47 -4.85 8.94
C SER A 103 -8.23 -3.60 8.07
N ILE A 104 -8.77 -3.61 6.84
CA ILE A 104 -8.63 -2.59 5.78
C ILE A 104 -8.92 -1.14 6.21
N GLY A 105 -9.56 -0.93 7.37
CA GLY A 105 -9.79 0.39 7.94
C GLY A 105 -8.52 1.15 8.30
N THR A 106 -7.40 0.46 8.57
CA THR A 106 -6.10 1.13 8.78
C THR A 106 -5.52 1.61 7.46
N ASP A 107 -5.47 0.74 6.46
CA ASP A 107 -4.96 1.04 5.13
C ASP A 107 -5.72 2.20 4.49
N ARG A 108 -7.06 2.17 4.57
CA ARG A 108 -7.92 3.25 4.08
C ARG A 108 -7.61 4.61 4.72
N ARG A 109 -7.19 4.64 5.99
CA ARG A 109 -6.80 5.89 6.66
C ARG A 109 -5.48 6.44 6.11
N PHE A 110 -4.53 5.57 5.76
CA PHE A 110 -3.30 5.96 5.10
C PHE A 110 -3.54 6.41 3.65
N LEU A 111 -4.33 5.66 2.87
CA LEU A 111 -4.74 6.07 1.52
C LEU A 111 -5.43 7.44 1.53
N ALA A 112 -6.43 7.63 2.40
CA ALA A 112 -7.13 8.92 2.49
C ALA A 112 -6.21 10.09 2.88
N ALA A 113 -5.16 9.84 3.66
CA ALA A 113 -4.23 10.88 4.10
C ALA A 113 -3.12 11.17 3.06
N GLN A 114 -2.63 10.16 2.35
CA GLN A 114 -1.39 10.23 1.56
C GLN A 114 -1.60 10.01 0.06
N LEU A 115 -2.64 9.25 -0.32
CA LEU A 115 -2.97 8.90 -1.70
C LEU A 115 -4.50 9.02 -1.97
N PRO A 116 -5.12 10.20 -1.78
CA PRO A 116 -6.59 10.36 -1.77
C PRO A 116 -7.28 10.15 -3.13
N GLU A 117 -6.52 9.98 -4.21
CA GLU A 117 -7.04 9.70 -5.55
C GLU A 117 -7.37 8.22 -5.79
N ILE A 118 -6.90 7.32 -4.90
CA ILE A 118 -7.24 5.89 -4.86
C ILE A 118 -8.54 5.70 -4.07
#